data_AF-A0A1Y1S8X9-F1
#
_entry.id   AF-A0A1Y1S8X9-F1
#
_cell.length_a   1.000
_cell.length_b   1.000
_cell.length_c   1.000
_cell.angle_alpha   90.00
_cell.angle_beta   90.00
_cell.angle_gamma   90.00
#
_symmetry.space_group_name_H-M   'P 1'
#
loop_
_entity.id
_entity.type
_entity.pdbx_description
1 polymer ?
#
loop_
_entity_poly.entity_id
_entity_poly.type
_entity_poly.pdbx_seq_one_letter_code
_entity_poly.pdbx_strand_id
1 'polypeptide(L)' 'MSKEKSDTKTSLQSLQEMKKTRFPLSRIKKIIQEDEDVGKTSSTVPVALSKVCEVFIEEVATRVKTGKKVSKK' A
#
# COMPACT_ATOMS: atom_id res chain seq x y z
N MET A 1 26.79 32.44 -1.95
CA MET A 1 25.79 31.80 -1.06
C MET A 1 24.47 31.73 -1.81
N SER A 2 24.06 30.54 -2.27
CA SER A 2 22.68 30.14 -2.61
C SER A 2 22.72 28.90 -3.50
N LYS A 3 22.90 27.73 -2.88
CA LYS A 3 22.63 26.42 -3.47
C LYS A 3 22.01 25.58 -2.36
N GLU A 4 20.70 25.62 -2.21
CA GLU A 4 19.97 24.61 -1.43
C GLU A 4 18.46 24.61 -1.76
N LYS A 5 18.12 24.38 -3.03
CA LYS A 5 16.76 23.98 -3.40
C LYS A 5 16.82 23.01 -4.56
N SER A 6 16.74 21.70 -4.28
CA SER A 6 15.90 20.74 -5.03
C SER A 6 16.28 19.26 -4.84
N ASP A 7 17.01 18.84 -3.81
CA ASP A 7 17.39 17.43 -3.64
C ASP A 7 16.41 16.62 -2.77
N THR A 8 15.12 16.62 -3.12
CA THR A 8 14.16 15.64 -2.56
C THR A 8 13.15 15.11 -3.59
N LYS A 9 13.50 15.12 -4.89
CA LYS A 9 12.69 14.45 -5.94
C LYS A 9 13.31 13.11 -6.39
N THR A 10 14.57 12.87 -6.08
CA THR A 10 15.37 11.79 -6.69
C THR A 10 15.20 10.39 -6.05
N SER A 11 14.50 10.24 -4.92
CA SER A 11 14.43 8.93 -4.24
C SER A 11 13.14 8.11 -4.49
N LEU A 12 12.05 8.71 -4.98
CA LEU A 12 10.78 8.00 -5.19
C LEU A 12 10.74 7.16 -6.48
N GLN A 13 11.54 7.53 -7.49
CA GLN A 13 11.54 6.82 -8.78
C GLN A 13 12.31 5.50 -8.73
N SER A 14 13.37 5.40 -7.91
CA SER A 14 14.21 4.19 -7.86
C SER A 14 13.53 2.99 -7.17
N LEU A 15 12.61 3.23 -6.23
CA LEU A 15 11.77 2.16 -5.64
C LEU A 15 10.57 1.79 -6.52
N GLN A 16 10.13 2.68 -7.42
CA GLN A 16 9.11 2.35 -8.43
C GLN A 16 9.63 1.37 -9.48
N GLU A 17 10.96 1.34 -9.69
CA GLU A 17 11.60 0.42 -10.64
C GLU A 17 11.71 -1.01 -10.08
N MET A 18 11.71 -1.19 -8.75
CA MET A 18 11.65 -2.50 -8.11
C MET A 18 10.20 -2.94 -7.88
N LYS A 19 9.65 -3.59 -8.92
CA LYS A 19 8.63 -4.66 -8.87
C LYS A 19 7.16 -4.23 -8.70
N LYS A 20 6.48 -4.09 -9.84
CA LYS A 20 5.04 -4.33 -10.11
C LYS A 20 4.22 -4.75 -8.87
N THR A 21 3.79 -3.80 -8.05
CA THR A 21 2.81 -4.06 -6.98
C THR A 21 1.40 -4.08 -7.58
N ARG A 22 0.51 -4.96 -7.10
CA ARG A 22 -0.88 -5.04 -7.62
C ARG A 22 -1.62 -3.72 -7.46
N PHE A 23 -1.29 -2.97 -6.41
CA PHE A 23 -1.91 -1.70 -6.07
C PHE A 23 -0.93 -0.53 -6.26
N PRO A 24 -1.39 0.63 -6.76
CA PRO A 24 -0.54 1.79 -6.94
C PRO A 24 -0.15 2.41 -5.60
N LEU A 25 1.15 2.48 -5.32
CA LEU A 25 1.70 3.00 -4.05
C LEU A 25 1.26 4.43 -3.76
N SER A 26 1.10 5.28 -4.78
CA SER A 26 0.61 6.65 -4.63
C SER A 26 -0.78 6.71 -4.01
N ARG A 27 -1.66 5.75 -4.32
CA ARG A 27 -3.01 5.72 -3.75
C ARG A 27 -2.99 5.20 -2.32
N ILE A 28 -2.19 4.17 -2.06
CA ILE A 28 -1.99 3.63 -0.70
C ILE A 28 -1.46 4.74 0.22
N LYS A 29 -0.43 5.48 -0.22
CA LYS A 29 0.12 6.60 0.55
C LYS A 29 -0.94 7.67 0.84
N LYS A 30 -1.79 8.00 -0.14
CA LYS A 30 -2.90 8.94 0.09
C LYS A 30 -3.85 8.44 1.18
N ILE A 31 -4.27 7.18 1.13
CA ILE A 31 -5.18 6.59 2.13
C ILE A 31 -4.56 6.62 3.53
N ILE A 32 -3.29 6.25 3.65
CA ILE A 32 -2.56 6.29 4.92
C ILE A 32 -2.52 7.71 5.49
N GLN A 33 -2.42 8.73 4.63
CA GLN A 33 -2.36 10.14 5.01
C GLN A 33 -3.72 10.85 4.98
N GLU A 34 -4.82 10.12 4.78
CA GLU A 34 -6.16 10.64 5.08
C GLU A 34 -6.37 10.75 6.60
N ASP A 35 -5.58 10.01 7.38
CA ASP A 35 -5.48 10.14 8.83
C ASP A 35 -4.46 11.24 9.20
N GLU A 36 -4.95 12.31 9.83
CA GLU A 36 -4.15 13.48 10.20
C GLU A 36 -3.09 13.16 11.26
N ASP A 37 -3.32 12.14 12.10
CA ASP A 37 -2.39 11.75 13.18
C ASP A 37 -1.18 10.95 12.67
N VAL A 38 -1.21 10.44 11.43
CA VAL A 38 -0.15 9.59 10.86
C VAL A 38 1.07 10.40 10.39
N GLY A 39 0.89 11.63 9.94
CA GLY A 39 1.97 12.51 9.50
C GLY A 39 2.86 11.94 8.37
N LYS A 40 4.17 11.83 8.61
CA LYS A 40 5.15 11.37 7.61
C LYS A 40 5.41 9.87 7.73
N THR A 41 5.14 9.12 6.68
CA THR A 41 5.35 7.66 6.65
C THR A 41 6.60 7.27 5.85
N SER A 42 7.30 6.23 6.31
CA SER A 42 8.42 5.59 5.59
C SER A 42 7.96 4.96 4.26
N SER A 43 8.85 4.89 3.27
CA SER A 43 8.58 4.30 1.94
C SER A 43 8.29 2.79 2.01
N THR A 44 8.72 2.09 3.06
CA THR A 44 8.48 0.66 3.26
C THR A 44 7.01 0.35 3.59
N VAL A 45 6.31 1.27 4.25
CA VAL A 45 4.96 1.03 4.76
C VAL A 45 3.93 0.86 3.62
N PRO A 46 3.87 1.75 2.60
CA PRO A 46 2.97 1.55 1.46
C PRO A 46 3.26 0.25 0.69
N VAL A 47 4.52 -0.15 0.59
CA VAL A 47 4.93 -1.38 -0.11
C VAL A 47 4.45 -2.62 0.64
N ALA A 48 4.64 -2.67 1.95
CA ALA A 48 4.16 -3.75 2.80
C ALA A 48 2.63 -3.87 2.74
N LEU A 49 1.91 -2.75 2.84
CA LEU A 49 0.45 -2.71 2.74
C LEU A 49 -0.05 -3.23 1.39
N SER A 50 0.62 -2.91 0.28
CA SER A 50 0.24 -3.48 -1.01
C SER A 50 0.27 -5.01 -0.99
N LYS A 51 1.28 -5.63 -0.35
CA LYS A 51 1.41 -7.09 -0.32
C LYS A 51 0.43 -7.74 0.64
N VAL A 52 0.18 -7.11 1.80
CA VAL A 52 -0.82 -7.58 2.77
C VAL A 52 -2.23 -7.51 2.17
N CYS A 53 -2.56 -6.44 1.45
CA CYS A 53 -3.86 -6.31 0.78
C CYS A 53 -4.12 -7.42 -0.24
N GLU A 54 -3.10 -7.91 -0.94
CA GLU A 54 -3.25 -9.05 -1.86
C GLU A 54 -3.70 -10.31 -1.11
N VAL A 55 -3.02 -10.65 -0.01
CA VAL A 55 -3.33 -11.83 0.81
C VAL A 55 -4.68 -11.66 1.50
N PHE A 56 -4.95 -10.48 2.06
CA PHE A 56 -6.19 -10.16 2.75
C PHE A 56 -7.42 -10.33 1.85
N ILE A 57 -7.37 -9.82 0.60
CA ILE A 57 -8.49 -9.93 -0.34
C ILE A 57 -8.72 -11.39 -0.72
N GLU A 58 -7.67 -12.17 -0.96
CA GLU A 58 -7.79 -13.60 -1.26
C GLU A 58 -8.42 -14.38 -0.11
N GLU A 59 -7.99 -14.09 1.12
CA GLU A 59 -8.52 -14.70 2.32
C GLU A 59 -9.99 -14.35 2.53
N VAL A 60 -10.35 -13.07 2.46
CA VAL A 60 -11.74 -12.59 2.58
C VAL A 60 -12.60 -13.21 1.50
N ALA A 61 -12.15 -13.20 0.24
CA ALA A 61 -12.90 -13.78 -0.88
C ALA A 61 -13.12 -15.29 -0.68
N THR A 62 -12.12 -16.01 -0.18
CA THR A 62 -12.22 -17.45 0.14
C THR A 62 -13.26 -17.68 1.23
N ARG A 63 -13.19 -16.93 2.34
CA ARG A 63 -14.15 -17.02 3.45
C ARG A 63 -15.58 -16.67 3.02
N VAL A 64 -15.76 -15.66 2.17
CA VAL A 64 -17.09 -15.30 1.62
C VAL A 64 -17.64 -16.41 0.72
N LYS A 65 -16.79 -17.05 -0.08
CA LYS A 65 -17.19 -18.19 -0.93
C LYS A 65 -17.55 -19.42 -0.09
N THR A 66 -16.80 -19.72 0.96
CA THR A 66 -17.05 -20.89 1.84
C THR A 66 -18.18 -20.66 2.84
N GLY A 67 -18.46 -19.42 3.23
CA GLY A 67 -19.58 -19.03 4.09
C GLY A 67 -20.97 -19.34 3.52
N LYS A 68 -21.09 -19.68 2.24
CA LYS A 68 -22.33 -20.21 1.63
C LYS A 68 -22.54 -21.73 1.84
N LYS A 69 -21.67 -22.42 2.58
CA LYS A 69 -21.74 -23.88 2.83
C LYS A 69 -22.06 -24.24 4.28
N VAL A 70 -22.67 -23.34 5.08
CA VAL A 70 -23.14 -23.68 6.42
C VAL A 70 -24.67 -23.67 6.42
N SER A 71 -25.23 -24.86 6.69
CA SER A 71 -26.66 -25.17 6.85
C SER A 71 -27.40 -25.77 5.64
N LYS A 72 -27.05 -27.02 5.32
CA LYS A 72 -28.06 -28.07 5.09
C LYS A 72 -27.75 -29.20 6.06
N LYS A 73 -28.35 -29.16 7.24
CA LYS A 73 -28.64 -30.36 8.04
C LYS A 73 -29.94 -30.14 8.79
#